data_AF-A0A7J8W8L2-F1
#
_entry.id   AF-A0A7J8W8L2-F1
#
_cell.length_a   1.000
_cell.length_b   1.000
_cell.length_c   1.000
_cell.angle_alpha   90.00
_cell.angle_beta   90.00
_cell.angle_gamma   90.00
#
_symmetry.space_group_name_H-M   'P 1'
#
loop_
_entity.id
_entity.type
_entity.pdbx_description
1 polymer ?
#
loop_
_entity_poly.entity_id
_entity_poly.type
_entity_poly.pdbx_seq_one_letter_code
_entity_poly.pdbx_strand_id
1 'polypeptide(L)'
;MQREKGDSLADEYVSELWDFTRISVTQNNLQELKKIWGQWNDEFWNPAYSCFTFGRVDLVPTIEEYAALLRCSKFETDKFYSKAMNMPTFLKKLMNITGMNVRKRVDVFALSIYGLVAFPKALGHVDEAITGLFDRLDKRVTPILTILVETFRSLSTCRKVGEGRFFGCAQLLLAWFHSHFWKIDKVSYRVFLENYSPLKEIVATLRRDDIAEEKWMAILQNLQKEDIEWRAPWLLPDEILYRCGNFDWVPLLGIWGAIGYAPFLVLRQYRSRQIIPVTQGITDCEFSYKDDGYRKKIQEISSVWKQTRRMKRLVVGPMITLEYNEWWVRRINDNTPKLSLENSQSIEENLRIIPSELEIIKQDFERKNANLEKRIEQMEEEKMNLN
;
A
#
# COMPACT_ATOMS: atom_id res chain seq x y z
N MET A 1 -1.66 33.46 -16.26
CA MET A 1 -2.95 33.99 -15.75
C MET A 1 -3.63 32.86 -14.99
N GLN A 2 -3.81 32.86 -13.68
CA GLN A 2 -4.17 33.95 -12.79
C GLN A 2 -3.31 33.87 -11.51
N ARG A 3 -2.41 34.83 -11.31
CA ARG A 3 -2.11 35.34 -9.98
C ARG A 3 -3.14 36.45 -9.77
N GLU A 4 -4.00 36.33 -8.76
CA GLU A 4 -4.27 37.48 -7.87
C GLU A 4 -5.31 37.28 -6.76
N LYS A 5 -6.23 36.30 -6.73
CA LYS A 5 -7.22 36.26 -5.63
C LYS A 5 -7.63 34.85 -5.18
N GLY A 6 -7.14 34.46 -4.01
CA GLY A 6 -7.95 33.78 -2.98
C GLY A 6 -8.10 32.25 -3.04
N ASP A 7 -7.00 31.49 -3.15
CA ASP A 7 -7.02 30.04 -2.94
C ASP A 7 -6.10 29.63 -1.77
N SER A 8 -6.56 29.86 -0.53
CA SER A 8 -6.03 29.17 0.65
C SER A 8 -7.05 29.12 1.79
N LEU A 9 -7.09 28.02 2.54
CA LEU A 9 -7.91 27.87 3.77
C LEU A 9 -7.19 28.38 5.03
N ALA A 10 -6.07 29.10 4.87
CA ALA A 10 -5.42 29.95 5.86
C ALA A 10 -4.65 31.04 5.10
N ASP A 11 -4.75 32.31 5.51
CA ASP A 11 -4.35 33.50 4.72
C ASP A 11 -2.86 33.63 4.30
N GLU A 12 -2.04 32.59 4.47
CA GLU A 12 -0.62 32.58 4.08
C GLU A 12 -0.13 31.24 3.47
N TYR A 13 -1.00 30.24 3.29
CA TYR A 13 -0.55 28.93 2.80
C TYR A 13 -0.66 28.82 1.26
N VAL A 14 0.46 28.93 0.56
CA VAL A 14 0.59 28.60 -0.88
C VAL A 14 0.81 27.10 -1.01
N SER A 15 -0.08 26.41 -1.74
CA SER A 15 0.06 24.98 -1.98
C SER A 15 1.29 24.70 -2.86
N GLU A 16 2.36 24.19 -2.25
CA GLU A 16 3.56 23.69 -2.93
C GLU A 16 3.26 22.49 -3.85
N LEU A 17 2.03 21.93 -3.83
CA LEU A 17 1.68 20.73 -4.59
C LEU A 17 1.91 20.93 -6.09
N TRP A 18 1.68 22.14 -6.62
CA TRP A 18 1.95 22.46 -8.03
C TRP A 18 3.41 22.31 -8.43
N ASP A 19 4.35 22.58 -7.52
CA ASP A 19 5.79 22.42 -7.76
C ASP A 19 6.21 20.94 -7.75
N PHE A 20 5.42 20.07 -7.09
CA PHE A 20 5.64 18.62 -7.02
C PHE A 20 4.78 17.80 -7.99
N THR A 21 3.70 18.37 -8.53
CA THR A 21 2.75 17.67 -9.39
C THR A 21 2.62 18.36 -10.74
N ARG A 22 3.64 18.22 -11.58
CA ARG A 22 3.32 17.75 -12.95
C ARG A 22 2.70 16.37 -12.75
N ILE A 23 1.37 16.29 -12.60
CA ILE A 23 0.68 15.00 -12.65
C ILE A 23 0.92 14.50 -14.08
N SER A 24 1.97 13.68 -14.25
CA SER A 24 2.12 12.89 -15.45
C SER A 24 0.92 11.94 -15.45
N VAL A 25 -0.10 12.30 -16.21
CA VAL A 25 -1.28 11.45 -16.49
C VAL A 25 -0.89 10.30 -17.43
N THR A 26 0.40 9.96 -17.52
CA THR A 26 0.78 8.59 -17.82
C THR A 26 -0.06 7.73 -16.88
N GLN A 27 -0.89 6.86 -17.46
CA GLN A 27 -1.55 5.81 -16.70
C GLN A 27 -0.54 5.12 -15.78
N ASN A 28 -1.00 4.26 -14.87
CA ASN A 28 -0.16 3.14 -14.42
C ASN A 28 0.42 2.50 -15.70
N ASN A 29 1.61 2.95 -16.13
CA ASN A 29 2.07 2.73 -17.48
C ASN A 29 2.50 1.30 -17.42
N LEU A 30 1.70 0.48 -18.09
CA LEU A 30 1.87 -0.93 -18.07
C LEU A 30 3.25 -1.29 -18.66
N GLN A 31 4.02 -0.42 -19.30
CA GLN A 31 5.43 -0.69 -19.64
C GLN A 31 6.39 -0.63 -18.44
N GLU A 32 6.26 0.36 -17.56
CA GLU A 32 7.05 0.46 -16.32
C GLU A 32 6.66 -0.64 -15.33
N LEU A 33 5.38 -1.01 -15.32
CA LEU A 33 4.88 -2.08 -14.47
C LEU A 33 4.98 -3.46 -15.13
N LYS A 34 4.82 -3.68 -16.45
CA LYS A 34 4.90 -5.02 -17.08
C LYS A 34 6.26 -5.68 -16.85
N LYS A 35 7.32 -4.89 -16.93
CA LYS A 35 8.70 -5.37 -16.81
C LYS A 35 9.09 -5.77 -15.38
N ILE A 36 8.25 -5.48 -14.40
CA ILE A 36 8.44 -5.90 -13.01
C ILE A 36 7.30 -6.84 -12.61
N TRP A 37 6.09 -6.58 -13.09
CA TRP A 37 4.83 -7.17 -12.63
C TRP A 37 4.33 -8.33 -13.48
N GLY A 38 4.71 -8.38 -14.76
CA GLY A 38 4.29 -9.43 -15.69
C GLY A 38 4.69 -10.82 -15.21
N GLN A 39 5.81 -10.93 -14.49
CA GLN A 39 6.28 -12.17 -13.87
C GLN A 39 5.91 -12.25 -12.37
N TRP A 40 5.91 -11.14 -11.62
CA TRP A 40 5.60 -11.17 -10.19
C TRP A 40 4.18 -11.61 -9.87
N ASN A 41 3.20 -11.19 -10.68
CA ASN A 41 1.82 -11.55 -10.42
C ASN A 41 1.54 -13.03 -10.67
N ASP A 42 2.28 -13.67 -11.57
CA ASP A 42 2.14 -15.09 -11.86
C ASP A 42 2.85 -15.98 -10.81
N GLU A 43 3.94 -15.49 -10.23
CA GLU A 43 4.72 -16.27 -9.26
C GLU A 43 4.35 -16.01 -7.79
N PHE A 44 4.07 -14.76 -7.40
CA PHE A 44 4.01 -14.39 -5.98
C PHE A 44 2.60 -14.09 -5.46
N TRP A 45 1.61 -13.76 -6.30
CA TRP A 45 0.25 -13.52 -5.80
C TRP A 45 -0.52 -14.83 -5.58
N ASN A 46 -1.02 -15.03 -4.36
CA ASN A 46 -1.87 -16.16 -4.01
C ASN A 46 -3.35 -15.73 -3.98
N PRO A 47 -4.15 -16.10 -5.00
CA PRO A 47 -5.55 -15.67 -5.12
C PRO A 47 -6.46 -16.33 -4.09
N ALA A 48 -6.09 -17.50 -3.55
CA ALA A 48 -6.90 -18.20 -2.54
C ALA A 48 -6.91 -17.46 -1.20
N TYR A 49 -5.83 -16.72 -0.89
CA TYR A 49 -5.65 -16.01 0.36
C TYR A 49 -5.64 -14.48 0.20
N SER A 50 -5.65 -13.98 -1.04
CA SER A 50 -5.52 -12.56 -1.37
C SER A 50 -4.27 -11.92 -0.74
N CYS A 51 -3.12 -12.59 -0.84
CA CYS A 51 -1.85 -12.11 -0.31
C CYS A 51 -0.68 -12.42 -1.26
N PHE A 52 0.42 -11.68 -1.12
CA PHE A 52 1.69 -12.04 -1.74
C PHE A 52 2.40 -13.10 -0.91
N THR A 53 3.03 -14.06 -1.57
CA THR A 53 3.89 -15.10 -0.99
C THR A 53 5.27 -14.96 -1.62
N PHE A 54 6.25 -14.49 -0.85
CA PHE A 54 7.66 -14.38 -1.25
C PHE A 54 8.48 -15.40 -0.46
N GLY A 55 8.93 -16.47 -1.10
CA GLY A 55 9.61 -17.56 -0.40
C GLY A 55 8.73 -18.11 0.74
N ARG A 56 9.15 -17.90 2.00
CA ARG A 56 8.43 -18.31 3.24
C ARG A 56 7.65 -17.20 3.94
N VAL A 57 7.36 -16.13 3.22
CA VAL A 57 6.80 -14.92 3.81
C VAL A 57 5.53 -14.50 3.08
N ASP A 58 4.47 -14.31 3.87
CA ASP A 58 3.23 -13.71 3.41
C ASP A 58 3.18 -12.24 3.78
N LEU A 59 2.82 -11.40 2.82
CA LEU A 59 2.65 -9.96 2.97
C LEU A 59 1.45 -9.48 2.17
N VAL A 60 0.76 -8.47 2.66
CA VAL A 60 -0.34 -7.82 1.94
C VAL A 60 -0.47 -6.35 2.37
N PRO A 61 -0.82 -5.42 1.47
CA PRO A 61 -1.24 -4.08 1.87
C PRO A 61 -2.39 -4.15 2.88
N THR A 62 -2.21 -3.58 4.06
CA THR A 62 -3.25 -3.61 5.11
C THR A 62 -4.11 -2.36 5.10
N ILE A 63 -5.33 -2.50 5.64
CA ILE A 63 -6.28 -1.40 5.81
C ILE A 63 -5.63 -0.27 6.63
N GLU A 64 -4.92 -0.64 7.68
CA GLU A 64 -4.29 0.27 8.62
C GLU A 64 -3.04 0.95 8.03
N GLU A 65 -2.23 0.26 7.22
CA GLU A 65 -1.10 0.86 6.50
C GLU A 65 -1.58 1.92 5.52
N TYR A 66 -2.63 1.64 4.75
CA TYR A 66 -3.17 2.59 3.78
C TYR A 66 -3.88 3.75 4.47
N ALA A 67 -4.53 3.51 5.62
CA ALA A 67 -5.12 4.59 6.43
C ALA A 67 -4.08 5.56 6.97
N ALA A 68 -2.99 5.04 7.53
CA ALA A 68 -1.90 5.86 8.02
C ALA A 68 -1.20 6.60 6.87
N LEU A 69 -0.95 5.91 5.74
CA LEU A 69 -0.31 6.50 4.56
C LEU A 69 -1.12 7.66 3.95
N LEU A 70 -2.44 7.48 3.84
CA LEU A 70 -3.36 8.47 3.27
C LEU A 70 -3.90 9.47 4.31
N ARG A 71 -3.43 9.41 5.57
CA ARG A 71 -3.90 10.24 6.69
C ARG A 71 -5.43 10.26 6.84
N CYS A 72 -6.07 9.13 6.55
CA CYS A 72 -7.51 8.98 6.77
C CYS A 72 -7.76 8.64 8.25
N SER A 73 -8.63 9.38 8.93
CA SER A 73 -9.01 9.09 10.31
C SER A 73 -9.57 7.66 10.45
N LYS A 74 -9.46 7.09 11.67
CA LYS A 74 -10.02 5.77 11.98
C LYS A 74 -11.45 5.65 11.45
N PHE A 75 -11.70 4.58 10.70
CA PHE A 75 -13.01 4.30 10.12
C PHE A 75 -14.03 4.11 11.25
N GLU A 76 -15.13 4.84 11.20
CA GLU A 76 -16.33 4.48 11.97
C GLU A 76 -16.94 3.23 11.30
N THR A 77 -17.38 2.27 12.11
CA THR A 77 -17.83 0.93 11.66
C THR A 77 -19.05 0.97 10.74
N ASP A 78 -19.77 2.08 10.71
CA ASP A 78 -20.95 2.36 9.88
C ASP A 78 -20.62 3.06 8.54
N LYS A 79 -19.37 3.52 8.32
CA LYS A 79 -18.94 4.30 7.15
C LYS A 79 -18.09 3.52 6.15
N PHE A 80 -18.49 2.28 5.85
CA PHE A 80 -17.86 1.48 4.80
C PHE A 80 -18.53 1.72 3.43
N TYR A 81 -17.77 1.52 2.35
CA TYR A 81 -18.33 1.65 1.01
C TYR A 81 -19.31 0.51 0.73
N SER A 82 -20.53 0.88 0.32
CA SER A 82 -21.51 -0.03 -0.27
C SER A 82 -21.98 0.56 -1.59
N LYS A 83 -21.93 -0.25 -2.66
CA LYS A 83 -22.40 0.15 -3.97
C LYS A 83 -23.88 0.53 -3.88
N ALA A 84 -24.18 1.77 -4.26
CA ALA A 84 -25.55 2.26 -4.31
C ALA A 84 -26.25 1.75 -5.58
N MET A 85 -27.51 1.33 -5.42
CA MET A 85 -28.28 0.72 -6.52
C MET A 85 -28.90 1.74 -7.47
N ASN A 86 -29.14 2.98 -7.02
CA ASN A 86 -29.83 4.04 -7.76
C ASN A 86 -28.99 5.32 -7.77
N MET A 87 -27.91 5.36 -8.55
CA MET A 87 -27.06 6.54 -8.65
C MET A 87 -27.51 7.48 -9.77
N PRO A 88 -27.48 8.81 -9.56
CA PRO A 88 -27.62 9.76 -10.64
C PRO A 88 -26.53 9.52 -11.70
N THR A 89 -26.89 9.59 -12.98
CA THR A 89 -25.96 9.37 -14.10
C THR A 89 -24.82 10.38 -14.09
N PHE A 90 -23.66 9.97 -14.63
CA PHE A 90 -22.46 10.81 -14.77
C PHE A 90 -22.76 12.21 -15.32
N LEU A 91 -23.59 12.26 -16.37
CA LEU A 91 -23.98 13.49 -17.04
C LEU A 91 -24.83 14.41 -16.16
N LYS A 92 -25.74 13.88 -15.34
CA LYS A 92 -26.52 14.69 -14.39
C LYS A 92 -25.62 15.33 -13.33
N LYS A 93 -24.57 14.63 -12.90
CA LYS A 93 -23.59 15.19 -11.95
C LYS A 93 -22.72 16.25 -12.60
N LEU A 94 -22.19 16.00 -13.79
CA LEU A 94 -21.43 17.00 -14.55
C LEU A 94 -22.26 18.24 -14.87
N MET A 95 -23.54 18.06 -15.20
CA MET A 95 -24.46 19.19 -15.42
C MET A 95 -24.70 20.01 -14.15
N ASN A 96 -24.62 19.43 -12.94
CA ASN A 96 -24.66 20.19 -11.69
C ASN A 96 -23.36 20.96 -11.41
N ILE A 97 -22.26 20.60 -12.09
CA ILE A 97 -20.93 21.21 -11.95
C ILE A 97 -20.76 22.46 -12.86
N THR A 98 -21.60 22.65 -13.88
CA THR A 98 -21.48 23.74 -14.90
C THR A 98 -21.60 25.17 -14.38
N GLY A 99 -21.99 25.39 -13.13
CA GLY A 99 -21.91 26.69 -12.44
C GLY A 99 -20.67 26.83 -11.56
N MET A 100 -19.47 26.70 -12.14
CA MET A 100 -18.18 26.50 -11.46
C MET A 100 -17.89 27.49 -10.31
N ASN A 101 -18.04 27.03 -9.07
CA ASN A 101 -17.45 27.66 -7.88
C ASN A 101 -16.19 26.88 -7.45
N VAL A 102 -15.40 27.43 -6.53
CA VAL A 102 -14.13 26.82 -6.06
C VAL A 102 -14.32 25.38 -5.60
N ARG A 103 -15.38 25.10 -4.84
CA ARG A 103 -15.70 23.75 -4.37
C ARG A 103 -15.90 22.75 -5.51
N LYS A 104 -16.67 23.11 -6.53
CA LYS A 104 -16.89 22.27 -7.72
C LYS A 104 -15.59 21.96 -8.49
N ARG A 105 -14.62 22.88 -8.49
CA ARG A 105 -13.30 22.64 -9.12
C ARG A 105 -12.50 21.60 -8.34
N VAL A 106 -12.52 21.68 -7.01
CA VAL A 106 -11.90 20.68 -6.13
C VAL A 106 -12.55 19.31 -6.34
N ASP A 107 -13.88 19.25 -6.48
CA ASP A 107 -14.60 18.00 -6.68
C ASP A 107 -14.22 17.32 -8.01
N VAL A 108 -14.14 18.10 -9.10
CA VAL A 108 -13.67 17.59 -10.40
C VAL A 108 -12.24 17.09 -10.32
N PHE A 109 -11.36 17.85 -9.66
CA PHE A 109 -9.95 17.47 -9.48
C PHE A 109 -9.82 16.16 -8.68
N ALA A 110 -10.55 16.03 -7.58
CA ALA A 110 -10.58 14.81 -6.78
C ALA A 110 -11.14 13.63 -7.58
N LEU A 111 -12.22 13.82 -8.35
CA LEU A 111 -12.75 12.80 -9.25
C LEU A 111 -11.73 12.37 -10.30
N SER A 112 -10.94 13.32 -10.85
CA SER A 112 -9.85 13.01 -11.77
C SER A 112 -8.75 12.17 -11.10
N ILE A 113 -8.37 12.46 -9.85
CA ILE A 113 -7.40 11.64 -9.11
C ILE A 113 -7.93 10.21 -8.94
N TYR A 114 -9.16 10.02 -8.47
CA TYR A 114 -9.72 8.68 -8.32
C TYR A 114 -9.90 7.98 -9.67
N GLY A 115 -10.35 8.72 -10.68
CA GLY A 115 -10.65 8.24 -12.02
C GLY A 115 -9.43 7.80 -12.83
N LEU A 116 -8.37 8.59 -12.78
CA LEU A 116 -7.22 8.48 -13.67
C LEU A 116 -5.98 7.90 -12.98
N VAL A 117 -5.89 8.03 -11.65
CA VAL A 117 -4.72 7.56 -10.87
C VAL A 117 -5.08 6.36 -10.02
N ALA A 118 -6.14 6.44 -9.21
CA ALA A 118 -6.46 5.37 -8.25
C ALA A 118 -7.15 4.16 -8.90
N PHE A 119 -8.05 4.39 -9.86
CA PHE A 119 -8.85 3.35 -10.51
C PHE A 119 -8.85 3.49 -12.05
N PRO A 120 -7.67 3.55 -12.70
CA PRO A 120 -7.60 3.77 -14.15
C PRO A 120 -8.13 2.57 -14.92
N LYS A 121 -9.19 2.76 -15.69
CA LYS A 121 -9.74 1.71 -16.57
C LYS A 121 -9.28 1.85 -18.02
N ALA A 122 -9.31 3.07 -18.55
CA ALA A 122 -8.90 3.42 -19.91
C ALA A 122 -8.15 4.76 -19.91
N LEU A 123 -7.25 4.96 -20.88
CA LEU A 123 -6.31 6.09 -20.87
C LEU A 123 -7.07 7.40 -21.06
N GLY A 124 -6.90 8.35 -20.15
CA GLY A 124 -7.60 9.63 -20.21
C GLY A 124 -9.11 9.54 -19.94
N HIS A 125 -9.64 8.38 -19.53
CA HIS A 125 -11.07 8.17 -19.28
C HIS A 125 -11.35 7.81 -17.83
N VAL A 126 -12.40 8.43 -17.27
CA VAL A 126 -12.94 8.10 -15.96
C VAL A 126 -14.15 7.18 -16.13
N ASP A 127 -14.13 6.00 -15.51
CA ASP A 127 -15.26 5.07 -15.54
C ASP A 127 -16.44 5.64 -14.72
N GLU A 128 -17.66 5.53 -15.25
CA GLU A 128 -18.86 6.05 -14.59
C GLU A 128 -19.06 5.50 -13.18
N ALA A 129 -18.68 4.24 -12.93
CA ALA A 129 -18.82 3.60 -11.62
C ALA A 129 -18.01 4.31 -10.52
N ILE A 130 -16.93 5.03 -10.88
CA ILE A 130 -16.11 5.81 -9.95
C ILE A 130 -16.88 6.98 -9.36
N THR A 131 -17.85 7.53 -10.09
CA THR A 131 -18.74 8.55 -9.50
C THR A 131 -19.64 8.01 -8.41
N GLY A 132 -19.91 6.69 -8.43
CA GLY A 132 -20.61 6.02 -7.35
C GLY A 132 -19.80 6.04 -6.05
N LEU A 133 -18.48 5.84 -6.14
CA LEU A 133 -17.56 6.03 -5.03
C LEU A 133 -17.49 7.49 -4.59
N PHE A 134 -17.37 8.42 -5.54
CA PHE A 134 -17.23 9.85 -5.25
C PHE A 134 -18.37 10.40 -4.37
N ASP A 135 -19.63 10.08 -4.69
CA ASP A 135 -20.79 10.49 -3.87
C ASP A 135 -20.77 9.92 -2.44
N ARG A 136 -20.07 8.81 -2.24
CA ARG A 136 -19.91 8.21 -0.92
C ARG A 136 -18.81 8.91 -0.13
N LEU A 137 -17.77 9.44 -0.81
CA LEU A 137 -16.72 10.22 -0.16
C LEU A 137 -17.29 11.47 0.51
N ASP A 138 -18.25 12.16 -0.14
CA ASP A 138 -18.99 13.28 0.46
C ASP A 138 -19.70 12.90 1.77
N LYS A 139 -20.04 11.62 1.92
CA LYS A 139 -20.68 11.05 3.12
C LYS A 139 -19.66 10.50 4.12
N ARG A 140 -18.39 10.91 4.01
CA ARG A 140 -17.26 10.47 4.83
C ARG A 140 -16.97 8.96 4.77
N VAL A 141 -17.33 8.31 3.67
CA VAL A 141 -16.91 6.92 3.41
C VAL A 141 -15.44 6.92 3.03
N THR A 142 -14.68 5.97 3.58
CA THR A 142 -13.27 5.83 3.25
C THR A 142 -13.05 5.22 1.86
N PRO A 143 -12.12 5.75 1.04
CA PRO A 143 -11.71 5.13 -0.23
C PRO A 143 -10.80 3.92 -0.01
N ILE A 144 -10.21 3.74 1.17
CA ILE A 144 -9.14 2.77 1.43
C ILE A 144 -9.58 1.34 1.15
N LEU A 145 -10.75 0.97 1.67
CA LEU A 145 -11.29 -0.38 1.46
C LEU A 145 -11.46 -0.66 -0.03
N THR A 146 -12.01 0.32 -0.77
CA THR A 146 -12.22 0.21 -2.21
C THR A 146 -10.90 0.10 -2.98
N ILE A 147 -9.87 0.88 -2.61
CA ILE A 147 -8.53 0.78 -3.19
C ILE A 147 -7.96 -0.64 -2.99
N LEU A 148 -8.05 -1.18 -1.77
CA LEU A 148 -7.56 -2.53 -1.47
C LEU A 148 -8.33 -3.60 -2.24
N VAL A 149 -9.67 -3.50 -2.31
CA VAL A 149 -10.49 -4.45 -3.07
C VAL A 149 -10.08 -4.47 -4.53
N GLU A 150 -9.99 -3.32 -5.18
CA GLU A 150 -9.67 -3.30 -6.61
C GLU A 150 -8.23 -3.72 -6.88
N THR A 151 -7.29 -3.42 -5.97
CA THR A 151 -5.94 -3.99 -6.03
C THR A 151 -5.99 -5.52 -5.96
N PHE A 152 -6.59 -6.11 -4.93
CA PHE A 152 -6.57 -7.58 -4.75
C PHE A 152 -7.34 -8.31 -5.83
N ARG A 153 -8.53 -7.82 -6.21
CA ARG A 153 -9.32 -8.40 -7.30
C ARG A 153 -8.55 -8.36 -8.62
N SER A 154 -7.85 -7.26 -8.88
CA SER A 154 -7.09 -7.13 -10.11
C SER A 154 -5.91 -8.09 -10.15
N LEU A 155 -5.19 -8.26 -9.04
CA LEU A 155 -4.10 -9.24 -8.93
C LEU A 155 -4.62 -10.67 -9.08
N SER A 156 -5.72 -11.01 -8.39
CA SER A 156 -6.37 -12.31 -8.52
C SER A 156 -6.83 -12.60 -9.95
N THR A 157 -7.38 -11.61 -10.64
CA THR A 157 -7.80 -11.77 -12.04
C THR A 157 -6.60 -12.00 -12.94
N CYS A 158 -5.59 -11.14 -12.85
CA CYS A 158 -4.35 -11.29 -13.62
C CYS A 158 -3.71 -12.66 -13.37
N ARG A 159 -3.72 -13.17 -12.13
CA ARG A 159 -3.12 -14.46 -11.76
C ARG A 159 -3.88 -15.66 -12.31
N LYS A 160 -5.21 -15.60 -12.29
CA LYS A 160 -6.10 -16.69 -12.73
C LYS A 160 -6.14 -16.81 -14.24
N VAL A 161 -6.11 -15.68 -14.95
CA VAL A 161 -6.24 -15.63 -16.41
C VAL A 161 -4.86 -15.67 -17.09
N GLY A 162 -3.78 -15.28 -16.41
CA GLY A 162 -2.43 -15.16 -16.97
C GLY A 162 -2.26 -13.95 -17.91
N GLU A 163 -3.34 -13.22 -18.15
CA GLU A 163 -3.38 -11.96 -18.90
C GLU A 163 -4.40 -11.02 -18.25
N GLY A 164 -4.19 -9.72 -18.39
CA GLY A 164 -5.11 -8.73 -17.83
C GLY A 164 -4.47 -7.39 -17.54
N ARG A 165 -5.31 -6.43 -17.19
CA ARG A 165 -4.88 -5.08 -16.81
C ARG A 165 -5.04 -4.90 -15.30
N PHE A 166 -4.06 -4.25 -14.69
CA PHE A 166 -4.18 -3.82 -13.30
C PHE A 166 -5.16 -2.64 -13.16
N PHE A 167 -6.22 -2.81 -12.35
CA PHE A 167 -7.30 -1.83 -12.13
C PHE A 167 -7.28 -1.16 -10.74
N GLY A 168 -6.20 -1.33 -9.98
CA GLY A 168 -5.99 -0.66 -8.68
C GLY A 168 -5.03 0.54 -8.74
N CYS A 169 -4.68 1.06 -7.55
CA CYS A 169 -3.74 2.18 -7.42
C CYS A 169 -2.30 1.65 -7.31
N ALA A 170 -1.59 1.60 -8.43
CA ALA A 170 -0.25 1.02 -8.49
C ALA A 170 0.77 1.83 -7.68
N GLN A 171 0.60 3.14 -7.61
CA GLN A 171 1.46 4.04 -6.83
C GLN A 171 1.43 3.68 -5.34
N LEU A 172 0.25 3.40 -4.78
CA LEU A 172 0.12 3.00 -3.37
C LEU A 172 0.66 1.60 -3.14
N LEU A 173 0.46 0.67 -4.08
CA LEU A 173 1.00 -0.67 -3.99
C LEU A 173 2.54 -0.67 -4.04
N LEU A 174 3.14 0.15 -4.90
CA LEU A 174 4.59 0.36 -4.97
C LEU A 174 5.11 1.01 -3.68
N ALA A 175 4.43 2.05 -3.19
CA ALA A 175 4.79 2.71 -1.93
C ALA A 175 4.82 1.72 -0.76
N TRP A 176 3.80 0.86 -0.67
CA TRP A 176 3.74 -0.24 0.30
C TRP A 176 4.90 -1.22 0.10
N PHE A 177 5.12 -1.70 -1.13
CA PHE A 177 6.18 -2.63 -1.44
C PHE A 177 7.55 -2.10 -0.99
N HIS A 178 7.92 -0.88 -1.40
CA HIS A 178 9.18 -0.26 -1.00
C HIS A 178 9.34 -0.14 0.51
N SER A 179 8.25 0.07 1.26
CA SER A 179 8.32 0.22 2.71
C SER A 179 8.67 -1.06 3.47
N HIS A 180 8.43 -2.23 2.87
CA HIS A 180 8.73 -3.53 3.48
C HIS A 180 10.03 -4.15 2.97
N PHE A 181 10.44 -3.85 1.73
CA PHE A 181 11.62 -4.48 1.11
C PHE A 181 12.87 -3.59 1.08
N TRP A 182 12.72 -2.28 1.27
CA TRP A 182 13.85 -1.36 1.23
C TRP A 182 14.22 -0.88 2.64
N LYS A 183 15.13 -1.60 3.30
CA LYS A 183 15.72 -1.15 4.56
C LYS A 183 16.53 0.12 4.31
N ILE A 184 15.96 1.25 4.68
CA ILE A 184 16.74 2.47 4.85
C ILE A 184 17.07 2.54 6.33
N ASP A 185 18.30 2.87 6.69
CA ASP A 185 18.70 3.26 8.05
C ASP A 185 17.90 4.52 8.45
N LYS A 186 16.62 4.33 8.78
CA LYS A 186 15.67 5.40 9.05
C LYS A 186 15.36 5.44 10.53
N VAL A 187 15.68 6.60 11.05
CA VAL A 187 15.27 7.14 12.33
C VAL A 187 13.75 7.02 12.51
N SER A 188 13.32 6.04 13.30
CA SER A 188 11.94 5.53 13.45
C SER A 188 10.95 6.48 14.14
N TYR A 189 11.36 7.71 14.47
CA TYR A 189 10.56 8.69 15.22
C TYR A 189 9.96 9.82 14.35
N ARG A 190 10.22 9.84 13.03
CA ARG A 190 9.71 10.90 12.14
C ARG A 190 8.19 10.98 12.05
N VAL A 191 7.47 9.88 12.32
CA VAL A 191 6.00 9.84 12.27
C VAL A 191 5.34 10.79 13.27
N PHE A 192 6.05 11.16 14.34
CA PHE A 192 5.55 12.10 15.35
C PHE A 192 5.76 13.57 14.98
N LEU A 193 6.37 13.88 13.82
CA LEU A 193 6.53 15.25 13.34
C LEU A 193 5.25 15.71 12.61
N GLU A 194 4.69 16.86 12.99
CA GLU A 194 3.43 17.38 12.42
C GLU A 194 3.49 17.52 10.88
N ASN A 195 4.65 17.87 10.33
CA ASN A 195 4.86 18.05 8.89
C ASN A 195 5.26 16.77 8.14
N TYR A 196 5.36 15.63 8.80
CA TYR A 196 5.81 14.38 8.19
C TYR A 196 4.75 13.75 7.29
N SER A 197 4.95 13.80 5.98
CA SER A 197 4.13 13.07 5.01
C SER A 197 4.87 11.83 4.51
N PRO A 198 4.37 10.61 4.81
CA PRO A 198 4.95 9.38 4.27
C PRO A 198 5.04 9.38 2.75
N LEU A 199 4.02 9.91 2.07
CA LEU A 199 4.01 10.01 0.60
C LEU A 199 5.08 10.98 0.08
N LYS A 200 5.28 12.14 0.72
CA LYS A 200 6.36 13.06 0.34
C LYS A 200 7.73 12.39 0.49
N GLU A 201 7.92 11.63 1.57
CA GLU A 201 9.17 10.90 1.80
C GLU A 201 9.40 9.79 0.78
N ILE A 202 8.37 9.01 0.43
CA ILE A 202 8.46 7.95 -0.57
C ILE A 202 8.79 8.52 -1.95
N VAL A 203 8.24 9.69 -2.30
CA VAL A 203 8.56 10.38 -3.56
C VAL A 203 9.99 10.94 -3.55
N ALA A 204 10.47 11.44 -2.41
CA ALA A 204 11.83 11.96 -2.27
C ALA A 204 12.90 10.86 -2.14
N THR A 205 12.52 9.64 -1.76
CA THR A 205 13.42 8.50 -1.65
C THR A 205 13.78 8.02 -3.06
N LEU A 206 15.08 8.03 -3.39
CA LEU A 206 15.57 7.57 -4.69
C LEU A 206 15.09 6.12 -4.94
N ARG A 207 14.26 5.94 -5.96
CA ARG A 207 13.88 4.61 -6.42
C ARG A 207 15.06 4.01 -7.16
N ARG A 208 15.46 2.79 -6.79
CA ARG A 208 16.45 2.01 -7.56
C ARG A 208 15.77 1.39 -8.77
N ASP A 209 15.41 2.26 -9.71
CA ASP A 209 14.78 1.89 -10.99
C ASP A 209 15.79 1.29 -11.98
N ASP A 210 17.07 1.21 -11.60
CA ASP A 210 18.21 0.71 -12.37
C ASP A 210 18.44 -0.81 -12.25
N ILE A 211 17.70 -1.49 -11.36
CA ILE A 211 17.81 -2.94 -11.17
C ILE A 211 17.06 -3.68 -12.29
N ALA A 212 17.76 -4.58 -12.98
CA ALA A 212 17.19 -5.44 -14.01
C ALA A 212 16.11 -6.41 -13.45
N GLU A 213 15.14 -6.78 -14.29
CA GLU A 213 14.00 -7.63 -13.95
C GLU A 213 14.44 -8.98 -13.36
N GLU A 214 15.41 -9.63 -14.00
CA GLU A 214 15.93 -10.94 -13.59
C GLU A 214 16.59 -10.88 -12.21
N LYS A 215 17.24 -9.75 -11.92
CA LYS A 215 17.84 -9.50 -10.60
C LYS A 215 16.78 -9.28 -9.53
N TRP A 216 15.68 -8.59 -9.86
CA TRP A 216 14.53 -8.48 -8.95
C TRP A 216 13.91 -9.83 -8.63
N MET A 217 13.73 -10.69 -9.64
CA MET A 217 13.21 -12.04 -9.45
C MET A 217 14.10 -12.86 -8.52
N ALA A 218 15.40 -12.85 -8.75
CA ALA A 218 16.36 -13.54 -7.90
C ALA A 218 16.32 -13.03 -6.45
N ILE A 219 16.18 -11.72 -6.23
CA ILE A 219 16.04 -11.13 -4.89
C ILE A 219 14.75 -11.67 -4.23
N LEU A 220 13.61 -11.56 -4.92
CA LEU A 220 12.31 -11.91 -4.34
C LEU A 220 12.15 -13.40 -4.05
N GLN A 221 12.68 -14.27 -4.91
CA GLN A 221 12.64 -15.71 -4.69
C GLN A 221 13.51 -16.15 -3.50
N ASN A 222 14.57 -15.40 -3.20
CA ASN A 222 15.52 -15.72 -2.13
C ASN A 222 15.33 -14.90 -0.84
N LEU A 223 14.28 -14.09 -0.76
CA LEU A 223 13.98 -13.25 0.41
C LEU A 223 13.89 -14.07 1.70
N GLN A 224 14.63 -13.63 2.72
CA GLN A 224 14.54 -14.16 4.07
C GLN A 224 13.71 -13.24 4.97
N LYS A 225 13.31 -13.77 6.13
CA LYS A 225 12.52 -13.01 7.12
C LYS A 225 13.28 -11.80 7.66
N GLU A 226 14.61 -11.85 7.65
CA GLU A 226 15.51 -10.81 8.09
C GLU A 226 15.51 -9.63 7.12
N ASP A 227 15.27 -9.84 5.83
CA ASP A 227 15.33 -8.81 4.79
C ASP A 227 14.10 -7.90 4.79
N ILE A 228 13.06 -8.29 5.52
CA ILE A 228 11.75 -7.66 5.51
C ILE A 228 11.62 -6.73 6.71
N GLU A 229 11.37 -5.45 6.44
CA GLU A 229 10.86 -4.56 7.46
C GLU A 229 9.39 -4.89 7.70
N TRP A 230 9.12 -5.61 8.79
CA TRP A 230 7.78 -6.10 9.07
C TRP A 230 6.77 -4.96 9.25
N ARG A 231 7.18 -3.83 9.83
CA ARG A 231 6.24 -2.73 10.10
C ARG A 231 6.54 -1.56 9.18
N ALA A 232 5.57 -1.18 8.36
CA ALA A 232 5.70 0.05 7.57
C ALA A 232 6.02 1.25 8.50
N PRO A 233 6.97 2.13 8.14
CA PRO A 233 7.47 3.16 9.04
C PRO A 233 6.38 4.07 9.62
N TRP A 234 5.34 4.35 8.83
CA TRP A 234 4.20 5.20 9.19
C TRP A 234 3.09 4.50 9.99
N LEU A 235 3.17 3.19 10.18
CA LEU A 235 2.11 2.39 10.80
C LEU A 235 2.05 2.65 12.31
N LEU A 236 1.07 3.42 12.80
CA LEU A 236 0.78 3.64 14.23
C LEU A 236 -0.49 2.96 14.83
N PRO A 237 -1.21 2.05 14.17
CA PRO A 237 -2.47 1.53 14.69
C PRO A 237 -2.26 0.69 15.95
N ASP A 238 -3.15 0.90 16.91
CA ASP A 238 -3.27 0.07 18.11
C ASP A 238 -4.36 -1.00 17.98
N GLU A 239 -5.16 -0.95 16.91
CA GLU A 239 -6.30 -1.85 16.68
C GLU A 239 -6.27 -2.40 15.26
N ILE A 240 -6.64 -3.67 15.10
CA ILE A 240 -6.70 -4.38 13.82
C ILE A 240 -8.14 -4.85 13.61
N LEU A 241 -8.75 -4.50 12.48
CA LEU A 241 -10.04 -5.05 12.08
C LEU A 241 -9.83 -6.48 11.57
N TYR A 242 -10.48 -7.48 12.20
CA TYR A 242 -10.21 -8.88 11.84
C TYR A 242 -11.43 -9.77 11.65
N ARG A 243 -12.60 -9.38 12.15
CA ARG A 243 -13.82 -10.18 12.08
C ARG A 243 -14.99 -9.34 11.61
N CYS A 244 -15.88 -9.93 10.83
CA CYS A 244 -17.11 -9.32 10.37
C CYS A 244 -18.27 -10.31 10.49
N GLY A 245 -19.22 -10.06 11.39
CA GLY A 245 -20.26 -11.03 11.75
C GLY A 245 -19.65 -12.33 12.25
N ASN A 246 -19.97 -13.44 11.56
CA ASN A 246 -19.47 -14.78 11.86
C ASN A 246 -18.21 -15.15 11.06
N PHE A 247 -17.71 -14.27 10.20
CA PHE A 247 -16.51 -14.52 9.40
C PHE A 247 -15.26 -14.11 10.16
N ASP A 248 -14.31 -15.02 10.34
CA ASP A 248 -12.96 -14.78 10.91
C ASP A 248 -12.01 -14.02 9.96
N TRP A 249 -12.60 -13.37 8.96
CA TRP A 249 -12.00 -12.53 7.96
C TRP A 249 -13.02 -11.44 7.57
N VAL A 250 -12.62 -10.49 6.75
CA VAL A 250 -13.42 -9.29 6.44
C VAL A 250 -13.83 -9.33 4.96
N PRO A 251 -15.13 -9.41 4.63
CA PRO A 251 -15.60 -9.24 3.26
C PRO A 251 -15.48 -7.76 2.86
N LEU A 252 -14.71 -7.42 1.85
CA LEU A 252 -14.55 -6.03 1.41
C LEU A 252 -15.37 -5.77 0.13
N LEU A 253 -16.03 -4.61 0.05
CA LEU A 253 -16.77 -4.15 -1.14
C LEU A 253 -15.98 -3.08 -1.91
N GLY A 254 -15.83 -3.31 -3.21
CA GLY A 254 -15.20 -2.41 -4.18
C GLY A 254 -16.18 -1.79 -5.17
N ILE A 255 -15.67 -1.07 -6.16
CA ILE A 255 -16.39 -0.45 -7.27
C ILE A 255 -16.98 -1.50 -8.22
N TRP A 256 -16.25 -2.58 -8.47
CA TRP A 256 -16.59 -3.60 -9.47
C TRP A 256 -16.93 -4.98 -8.89
N GLY A 257 -16.73 -5.19 -7.60
CA GLY A 257 -17.15 -6.42 -6.92
C GLY A 257 -16.73 -6.47 -5.46
N ALA A 258 -16.56 -7.67 -4.92
CA ALA A 258 -16.12 -7.90 -3.54
C ALA A 258 -14.95 -8.90 -3.48
N ILE A 259 -14.20 -8.90 -2.37
CA ILE A 259 -13.16 -9.90 -2.10
C ILE A 259 -12.99 -10.10 -0.59
N GLY A 260 -12.57 -11.30 -0.17
CA GLY A 260 -12.26 -11.58 1.23
C GLY A 260 -10.86 -11.07 1.61
N TYR A 261 -10.74 -10.49 2.81
CA TYR A 261 -9.49 -10.00 3.38
C TYR A 261 -9.27 -10.63 4.76
N ALA A 262 -8.16 -11.35 4.93
CA ALA A 262 -7.82 -11.98 6.20
C ALA A 262 -6.56 -11.35 6.80
N PRO A 263 -6.68 -10.32 7.66
CA PRO A 263 -5.53 -9.65 8.26
C PRO A 263 -4.67 -10.58 9.14
N PHE A 264 -5.25 -11.68 9.62
CA PHE A 264 -4.52 -12.68 10.40
C PHE A 264 -3.47 -13.44 9.58
N LEU A 265 -3.51 -13.40 8.25
CA LEU A 265 -2.44 -13.93 7.39
C LEU A 265 -1.12 -13.19 7.61
N VAL A 266 -1.16 -11.94 8.07
CA VAL A 266 -0.02 -11.03 8.10
C VAL A 266 0.17 -10.34 9.45
N LEU A 267 -0.06 -11.06 10.55
CA LEU A 267 0.09 -10.50 11.91
C LEU A 267 1.49 -9.95 12.19
N ARG A 268 2.51 -10.50 11.52
CA ARG A 268 3.87 -9.98 11.58
C ARG A 268 3.96 -8.52 11.09
N GLN A 269 3.13 -8.11 10.12
CA GLN A 269 3.11 -6.71 9.66
C GLN A 269 2.74 -5.72 10.78
N TYR A 270 1.98 -6.21 11.76
CA TYR A 270 1.60 -5.47 12.96
C TYR A 270 2.57 -5.70 14.14
N ARG A 271 3.79 -6.22 13.91
CA ARG A 271 4.75 -6.66 14.96
C ARG A 271 4.14 -7.59 16.01
N SER A 272 3.16 -8.38 15.59
CA SER A 272 2.49 -9.37 16.41
C SER A 272 2.97 -10.77 16.05
N ARG A 273 2.77 -11.72 16.97
CA ARG A 273 3.03 -13.14 16.73
C ARG A 273 2.13 -13.66 15.61
N GLN A 274 2.71 -14.35 14.65
CA GLN A 274 1.98 -15.04 13.60
C GLN A 274 1.32 -16.30 14.15
N ILE A 275 0.02 -16.44 13.90
CA ILE A 275 -0.75 -17.63 14.21
C ILE A 275 -1.34 -18.22 12.93
N ILE A 276 -1.86 -19.43 13.00
CA ILE A 276 -2.63 -20.04 11.91
C ILE A 276 -3.88 -19.19 11.68
N PRO A 277 -4.05 -18.59 10.48
CA PRO A 277 -5.23 -17.80 10.18
C PRO A 277 -6.42 -18.72 9.88
N VAL A 278 -7.61 -18.32 10.33
CA VAL A 278 -8.86 -19.00 9.97
C VAL A 278 -9.38 -18.37 8.67
N THR A 279 -9.21 -19.08 7.56
CA THR A 279 -9.54 -18.56 6.22
C THR A 279 -10.63 -19.36 5.52
N GLN A 280 -11.37 -20.19 6.26
CA GLN A 280 -12.45 -21.00 5.68
C GLN A 280 -13.53 -20.10 5.04
N GLY A 281 -13.86 -20.39 3.78
CA GLY A 281 -14.85 -19.65 3.00
C GLY A 281 -14.39 -18.29 2.47
N ILE A 282 -13.12 -17.90 2.64
CA ILE A 282 -12.62 -16.60 2.15
C ILE A 282 -12.73 -16.47 0.62
N THR A 283 -12.49 -17.57 -0.10
CA THR A 283 -12.56 -17.64 -1.57
C THR A 283 -13.97 -17.45 -2.09
N ASP A 284 -14.97 -17.90 -1.34
CA ASP A 284 -16.39 -17.82 -1.70
C ASP A 284 -16.91 -16.38 -1.62
N CYS A 285 -16.16 -15.48 -0.98
CA CYS A 285 -16.47 -14.06 -0.88
C CYS A 285 -16.22 -13.29 -2.20
N GLU A 286 -15.38 -13.81 -3.09
CA GLU A 286 -15.04 -13.10 -4.33
C GLU A 286 -16.19 -13.19 -5.35
N PHE A 287 -16.75 -12.05 -5.76
CA PHE A 287 -17.74 -11.98 -6.84
C PHE A 287 -17.71 -10.64 -7.57
N SER A 288 -18.07 -10.62 -8.85
CA SER A 288 -18.21 -9.42 -9.67
C SER A 288 -19.63 -8.88 -9.63
N TYR A 289 -19.81 -7.57 -9.77
CA TYR A 289 -21.14 -6.97 -9.95
C TYR A 289 -21.79 -7.26 -11.30
N LYS A 290 -21.11 -8.02 -12.17
CA LYS A 290 -21.67 -8.59 -13.39
C LYS A 290 -22.33 -9.95 -13.14
N ASP A 291 -22.06 -10.59 -12.01
CA ASP A 291 -22.54 -11.94 -11.71
C ASP A 291 -24.01 -11.93 -11.27
N ASP A 292 -24.73 -13.02 -11.51
CA ASP A 292 -26.11 -13.16 -11.06
C ASP A 292 -26.22 -13.12 -9.53
N GLY A 293 -27.30 -12.51 -9.04
CA GLY A 293 -27.56 -12.41 -7.60
C GLY A 293 -26.63 -11.49 -6.82
N TYR A 294 -25.73 -10.73 -7.47
CA TYR A 294 -24.79 -9.83 -6.80
C TYR A 294 -25.45 -8.86 -5.80
N ARG A 295 -26.71 -8.45 -6.08
CA ARG A 295 -27.46 -7.54 -5.20
C ARG A 295 -27.71 -8.14 -3.82
N LYS A 296 -28.04 -9.44 -3.78
CA LYS A 296 -28.25 -10.18 -2.53
C LYS A 296 -26.92 -10.30 -1.76
N LYS A 297 -25.84 -10.64 -2.46
CA LYS A 297 -24.48 -10.72 -1.86
C LYS A 297 -24.03 -9.38 -1.25
N ILE A 298 -24.29 -8.24 -1.92
CA ILE A 298 -24.00 -6.91 -1.37
C ILE A 298 -24.79 -6.66 -0.08
N GLN A 299 -26.08 -7.04 -0.04
CA GLN A 299 -26.92 -6.87 1.14
C GLN A 299 -26.44 -7.74 2.31
N GLU A 300 -26.07 -8.99 2.03
CA GLU A 300 -25.49 -9.92 3.01
C GLU A 300 -24.21 -9.35 3.60
N ILE A 301 -23.24 -8.93 2.77
CA ILE A 301 -22.00 -8.29 3.22
C ILE A 301 -22.30 -7.03 4.03
N SER A 302 -23.21 -6.17 3.54
CA SER A 302 -23.57 -4.94 4.24
C SER A 302 -24.20 -5.20 5.61
N SER A 303 -24.86 -6.35 5.80
CA SER A 303 -25.45 -6.71 7.08
C SER A 303 -24.41 -7.20 8.10
N VAL A 304 -23.43 -8.00 7.67
CA VAL A 304 -22.35 -8.48 8.57
C VAL A 304 -21.39 -7.36 8.99
N TRP A 305 -21.22 -6.33 8.16
CA TRP A 305 -20.42 -5.13 8.51
C TRP A 305 -20.95 -4.36 9.71
N LYS A 306 -22.23 -4.53 10.07
CA LYS A 306 -22.79 -3.96 11.30
C LYS A 306 -22.22 -4.60 12.56
N GLN A 307 -21.52 -5.73 12.44
CA GLN A 307 -20.98 -6.53 13.54
C GLN A 307 -19.47 -6.76 13.34
N THR A 308 -18.70 -5.68 13.19
CA THR A 308 -17.24 -5.78 13.08
C THR A 308 -16.58 -5.97 14.44
N ARG A 309 -15.49 -6.73 14.49
CA ARG A 309 -14.63 -6.83 15.68
C ARG A 309 -13.22 -6.37 15.38
N ARG A 310 -12.68 -5.62 16.34
CA ARG A 310 -11.29 -5.18 16.36
C ARG A 310 -10.59 -5.79 17.55
N MET A 311 -9.32 -6.08 17.40
CA MET A 311 -8.47 -6.49 18.51
C MET A 311 -7.38 -5.46 18.73
N LYS A 312 -6.97 -5.29 19.99
CA LYS A 312 -5.77 -4.51 20.29
C LYS A 312 -4.55 -5.28 19.83
N ARG A 313 -3.63 -4.58 19.18
CA ARG A 313 -2.33 -5.11 18.77
C ARG A 313 -1.54 -5.50 20.03
N LEU A 314 -1.02 -6.73 20.05
CA LEU A 314 -0.07 -7.20 21.06
C LEU A 314 1.34 -7.17 20.46
N VAL A 315 2.18 -6.25 20.94
CA VAL A 315 3.56 -6.09 20.45
C VAL A 315 4.43 -7.17 21.10
N VAL A 316 4.66 -8.25 20.38
CA VAL A 316 5.48 -9.40 20.86
C VAL A 316 6.72 -9.62 19.97
N GLY A 317 6.90 -8.77 18.94
CA GLY A 317 7.89 -8.96 17.90
C GLY A 317 7.38 -9.93 16.81
N PRO A 318 7.95 -9.88 15.59
CA PRO A 318 7.50 -10.70 14.46
C PRO A 318 7.97 -12.15 14.60
N MET A 319 7.35 -12.90 15.51
CA MET A 319 7.63 -14.32 15.75
C MET A 319 6.64 -15.22 15.01
N ILE A 320 7.08 -16.40 14.58
CA ILE A 320 6.23 -17.47 14.04
C ILE A 320 6.15 -18.62 15.04
N THR A 321 5.00 -19.29 15.12
CA THR A 321 4.90 -20.53 15.91
C THR A 321 5.28 -21.75 15.08
N LEU A 322 5.59 -22.86 15.74
CA LEU A 322 5.92 -24.11 15.06
C LEU A 322 4.72 -24.61 14.23
N GLU A 323 3.51 -24.51 14.79
CA GLU A 323 2.27 -24.94 14.13
C GLU A 323 1.97 -24.09 12.89
N TYR A 324 2.28 -22.78 12.93
CA TYR A 324 2.15 -21.94 11.74
C TYR A 324 3.11 -22.38 10.63
N ASN A 325 4.35 -22.74 10.95
CA ASN A 325 5.29 -23.25 9.95
C ASN A 325 4.79 -24.55 9.32
N GLU A 326 4.27 -25.48 10.12
CA GLU A 326 3.68 -26.73 9.61
C GLU A 326 2.48 -26.47 8.71
N TRP A 327 1.57 -25.59 9.15
CA TRP A 327 0.41 -25.18 8.36
C TRP A 327 0.83 -24.55 7.02
N TRP A 328 1.83 -23.68 7.04
CA TRP A 328 2.34 -23.01 5.85
C TRP A 328 2.96 -23.99 4.84
N VAL A 329 3.74 -24.97 5.32
CA VAL A 329 4.31 -26.02 4.46
C VAL A 329 3.20 -26.86 3.80
N ARG A 330 2.14 -27.21 4.55
CA ARG A 330 0.98 -27.91 3.98
C ARG A 330 0.28 -27.07 2.90
N ARG A 331 0.07 -25.78 3.17
CA ARG A 331 -0.58 -24.84 2.24
C ARG A 331 0.12 -24.74 0.88
N ILE A 332 1.46 -24.75 0.84
CA ILE A 332 2.23 -24.69 -0.41
C ILE A 332 1.96 -25.92 -1.28
N ASN A 333 1.94 -27.10 -0.67
CA ASN A 333 1.73 -28.35 -1.40
C ASN A 333 0.37 -28.41 -2.10
N ASP A 334 -0.60 -27.63 -1.61
CA ASP A 334 -1.97 -27.61 -2.14
C ASP A 334 -2.20 -26.55 -3.25
N ASN A 335 -1.35 -25.53 -3.43
CA ASN A 335 -1.73 -24.32 -4.20
C ASN A 335 -0.84 -23.84 -5.36
N THR A 336 0.42 -24.26 -5.60
CA THR A 336 1.21 -23.90 -6.83
C THR A 336 2.56 -24.66 -6.94
N PRO A 337 3.21 -24.76 -8.13
CA PRO A 337 4.25 -25.74 -8.44
C PRO A 337 5.59 -25.44 -7.77
N LYS A 338 6.34 -26.52 -7.50
CA LYS A 338 7.68 -26.55 -6.89
C LYS A 338 8.59 -25.40 -7.35
N LEU A 339 8.93 -24.50 -6.43
CA LEU A 339 10.13 -23.66 -6.52
C LEU A 339 11.35 -24.59 -6.34
N SER A 340 12.27 -24.61 -7.32
CA SER A 340 13.51 -25.36 -7.23
C SER A 340 14.41 -24.74 -6.16
N LEU A 341 14.57 -25.48 -5.07
CA LEU A 341 15.41 -25.11 -3.93
C LEU A 341 16.89 -25.42 -4.24
N GLU A 342 17.51 -24.69 -5.16
CA GLU A 342 18.97 -24.78 -5.35
C GLU A 342 19.56 -23.37 -5.54
N ASN A 343 20.47 -23.02 -4.61
CA ASN A 343 21.35 -21.84 -4.55
C ASN A 343 20.97 -20.76 -3.52
N SER A 344 21.34 -21.00 -2.27
CA SER A 344 21.43 -19.95 -1.23
C SER A 344 22.69 -19.11 -1.44
N GLN A 345 22.58 -17.98 -2.11
CA GLN A 345 23.55 -16.88 -2.02
C GLN A 345 22.92 -15.73 -1.23
N SER A 346 23.70 -15.12 -0.33
CA SER A 346 23.20 -14.02 0.51
C SER A 346 22.88 -12.78 -0.35
N ILE A 347 21.81 -12.05 -0.01
CA ILE A 347 21.44 -10.79 -0.70
C ILE A 347 22.62 -9.80 -0.71
N GLU A 348 23.45 -9.82 0.33
CA GLU A 348 24.63 -8.98 0.51
C GLU A 348 25.75 -9.28 -0.53
N GLU A 349 25.88 -10.54 -0.97
CA GLU A 349 26.79 -10.91 -2.07
C GLU A 349 26.27 -10.47 -3.45
N ASN A 350 24.95 -10.53 -3.66
CA ASN A 350 24.30 -10.06 -4.91
C ASN A 350 24.22 -8.52 -5.01
N LEU A 351 24.44 -7.82 -3.90
CA LEU A 351 24.47 -6.36 -3.78
C LEU A 351 25.89 -5.77 -3.86
N ARG A 352 26.95 -6.56 -4.07
CA ARG A 352 28.31 -6.02 -4.31
C ARG A 352 28.44 -5.37 -5.69
N ILE A 353 27.99 -4.12 -5.82
CA ILE A 353 28.33 -3.23 -6.94
C ILE A 353 28.67 -1.85 -6.36
N ILE A 354 29.87 -1.37 -6.72
CA ILE A 354 30.43 0.00 -6.73
C ILE A 354 29.80 1.01 -5.76
N PRO A 355 30.57 1.57 -4.80
CA PRO A 355 30.06 2.58 -3.85
C PRO A 355 29.34 3.71 -4.58
N SER A 356 28.07 3.93 -4.22
CA SER A 356 27.27 5.03 -4.76
C SER A 356 27.89 6.39 -4.38
N GLU A 357 27.63 7.45 -5.15
CA GLU A 357 28.10 8.81 -4.79
C GLU A 357 27.66 9.22 -3.37
N LEU A 358 26.51 8.73 -2.90
CA LEU A 358 26.03 8.93 -1.53
C LEU A 358 26.88 8.21 -0.48
N GLU A 359 27.41 7.03 -0.80
CA GLU A 359 28.30 6.27 0.08
C GLU A 359 29.69 6.92 0.15
N ILE A 360 30.15 7.47 -0.98
CA ILE A 360 31.37 8.30 -1.04
C ILE A 360 31.17 9.57 -0.22
N ILE A 361 30.03 10.25 -0.35
CA ILE A 361 29.70 11.46 0.44
C ILE A 361 29.58 11.12 1.93
N LYS A 362 28.97 9.99 2.29
CA LYS A 362 28.87 9.53 3.69
C LYS A 362 30.25 9.25 4.29
N GLN A 363 31.11 8.53 3.57
CA GLN A 363 32.49 8.29 4.01
C GLN A 363 33.30 9.58 4.13
N ASP A 364 33.11 10.54 3.22
CA ASP A 364 33.81 11.83 3.27
C ASP A 364 33.29 12.71 4.43
N PHE A 365 31.99 12.63 4.74
CA PHE A 365 31.38 13.27 5.91
C PHE A 365 31.92 12.66 7.21
N GLU A 366 31.94 11.33 7.34
CA GLU A 366 32.47 10.63 8.50
C GLU A 366 33.96 10.95 8.73
N ARG A 367 34.76 11.00 7.64
CA ARG A 367 36.17 11.40 7.69
C ARG A 367 36.34 12.85 8.17
N LYS A 368 35.51 13.78 7.68
CA LYS A 368 35.52 15.18 8.13
C LYS A 368 35.12 15.31 9.59
N ASN A 369 34.13 14.53 10.04
CA ASN A 369 33.67 14.56 11.42
C ASN A 369 34.75 14.04 12.39
N ALA A 370 35.42 12.93 12.05
CA ALA A 370 36.54 12.42 12.85
C ALA A 370 37.73 13.40 12.91
N ASN A 371 37.96 14.18 11.85
CA ASN A 371 38.98 15.22 11.84
C ASN A 371 38.59 16.42 12.74
N LEU A 372 37.30 16.79 12.76
CA LEU A 372 36.79 17.82 13.66
C LEU A 372 36.87 17.40 15.12
N GLU A 373 36.52 16.15 15.46
CA GLU A 373 36.66 15.60 16.81
C GLU A 373 38.11 15.66 17.29
N LYS A 374 39.08 15.24 16.47
CA LYS A 374 40.50 15.36 16.80
C LYS A 374 40.95 16.81 17.02
N ARG A 375 40.43 17.77 16.25
CA ARG A 375 40.74 19.19 16.43
C ARG A 375 40.16 19.74 17.73
N ILE A 376 38.97 19.28 18.12
CA ILE A 376 38.35 19.67 19.39
C ILE A 376 39.19 19.15 20.56
N GLU A 377 39.59 17.87 20.54
CA GLU A 377 40.47 17.29 21.56
C GLU A 377 41.80 18.05 21.66
N GLN A 378 42.42 18.40 20.52
CA GLN A 378 43.65 19.19 20.50
C GLN A 378 43.49 20.58 21.13
N MET A 379 42.39 21.28 20.81
CA MET A 379 42.11 22.60 21.40
C MET A 379 41.81 22.50 22.90
N GLU A 380 41.20 21.41 23.36
CA GLU A 380 40.97 21.15 24.78
C GLU A 380 42.29 20.87 25.52
N GLU A 381 43.21 20.10 24.94
CA GLU A 381 44.55 19.87 25.49
C GLU A 381 45.39 21.16 25.54
N GLU A 382 45.38 21.95 24.46
CA GLU A 382 46.08 23.25 24.42
C GLU A 382 45.54 24.22 25.48
N LYS A 383 44.22 24.25 25.68
CA LYS A 383 43.56 25.05 26.72
C LYS A 383 43.92 24.59 28.14
N MET A 384 44.11 23.28 28.35
CA MET A 384 44.53 22.72 29.64
C MET A 384 46.00 23.00 29.96
N ASN A 385 46.86 23.14 28.94
CA ASN A 385 48.28 23.48 29.10
C ASN A 385 48.57 24.99 29.22
N LEU A 386 47.54 25.84 29.07
CA LEU A 386 47.60 27.31 29.18
C LEU A 386 47.06 27.85 30.52
N ASN A 387 46.55 26.97 31.40
CA ASN A 387 46.24 27.25 32.81
C ASN A 387 47.29 26.60 33.71
#